data_AF-A0A0A5HHI6-F1
#
_entry.id   AF-A0A0A5HHI6-F1
#
_cell.length_a   1.000
_cell.length_b   1.000
_cell.length_c   1.000
_cell.angle_alpha   90.00
_cell.angle_beta   90.00
_cell.angle_gamma   90.00
#
_symmetry.space_group_name_H-M   'P 1'
#
loop_
_entity.id
_entity.type
_entity.pdbx_description
1 polymer ?
#
loop_
_entity_poly.entity_id
_entity_poly.type
_entity_poly.pdbx_seq_one_letter_code
_entity_poly.pdbx_strand_id
1 'polypeptide(L)'
;MTKRIITMTLLFIALVICISLSYYYISGEGEFSKSSYSTARKELISEIDNVFISYRIKWRGIGNPTIKKIEFIRRDGTILEDDSNRIDIKTFIAPKTEIGLLDEESVLDEELNDNFVAVKGYKVRDIFFVMLKVELTNAIADNDVQTMRITYSKYGRTNSQEIPLEEGVISEN
;
A
#
# COMPACT_ATOMS: atom_id res chain seq x y z
N MET A 1 49.78 -11.52 -28.71
CA MET A 1 49.17 -11.85 -27.41
C MET A 1 48.38 -10.68 -26.83
N THR A 2 48.94 -9.46 -26.82
CA THR A 2 48.34 -8.24 -26.25
C THR A 2 46.96 -7.86 -26.82
N LYS A 3 46.73 -7.97 -28.14
CA LYS A 3 45.43 -7.63 -28.76
C LYS A 3 44.27 -8.49 -28.24
N ARG A 4 44.48 -9.80 -28.07
CA ARG A 4 43.45 -10.73 -27.56
C ARG A 4 43.08 -10.41 -26.11
N ILE A 5 44.08 -10.07 -25.29
CA ILE A 5 43.86 -9.69 -23.89
C ILE A 5 43.04 -8.39 -23.82
N ILE A 6 43.40 -7.37 -24.61
CA ILE A 6 42.65 -6.10 -24.66
C ILE A 6 41.19 -6.35 -25.08
N THR A 7 40.96 -7.14 -26.14
CA THR A 7 39.59 -7.47 -26.57
C THR A 7 38.80 -8.20 -25.49
N MET A 8 39.40 -9.18 -24.80
CA MET A 8 38.73 -9.89 -23.71
C MET A 8 38.42 -8.96 -22.53
N THR A 9 39.34 -8.06 -22.16
CA THR A 9 39.10 -7.08 -21.10
C THR A 9 37.96 -6.12 -21.46
N LEU A 10 37.91 -5.63 -22.70
CA LEU A 10 36.83 -4.77 -23.17
C LEU A 10 35.48 -5.49 -23.15
N LEU A 11 35.43 -6.74 -23.60
CA LEU A 11 34.22 -7.57 -23.54
C LEU A 11 33.76 -7.80 -22.10
N PHE A 12 34.70 -8.06 -21.18
CA PHE A 12 34.39 -8.23 -19.77
C PHE A 12 33.82 -6.95 -19.15
N ILE A 13 34.43 -5.79 -19.42
CA ILE A 13 33.92 -4.50 -18.95
C ILE A 13 32.52 -4.23 -19.51
N ALA A 14 32.31 -4.46 -20.82
CA ALA A 14 31.02 -4.29 -21.45
C ALA A 14 29.95 -5.20 -20.81
N LEU A 15 30.29 -6.46 -20.53
CA LEU A 15 29.39 -7.41 -19.86
C LEU A 15 29.00 -6.91 -18.45
N VAL A 16 29.96 -6.44 -17.66
CA VAL A 16 29.70 -5.90 -16.31
C VAL A 16 28.79 -4.67 -16.37
N ILE A 17 29.02 -3.77 -17.34
CA ILE A 17 28.17 -2.60 -17.56
C ILE A 17 26.75 -3.02 -17.93
N CYS A 18 26.59 -3.94 -18.88
CA CYS A 18 25.27 -4.45 -19.28
C CYS A 18 24.50 -5.07 -18.11
N ILE A 19 25.14 -5.94 -17.32
CA ILE A 19 24.52 -6.57 -16.14
C ILE A 19 24.10 -5.49 -15.13
N SER A 20 24.95 -4.49 -14.89
CA SER A 20 24.68 -3.41 -13.93
C SER A 20 23.50 -2.54 -14.37
N LEU A 21 23.43 -2.19 -15.66
CA LEU A 21 22.33 -1.42 -16.24
C LEU A 21 21.01 -2.21 -16.21
N SER A 22 21.05 -3.50 -16.57
CA SER A 22 19.88 -4.37 -16.49
C SER A 22 19.36 -4.50 -15.05
N TYR A 23 20.27 -4.68 -14.08
CA TYR A 23 19.89 -4.71 -12.66
C TYR A 23 19.26 -3.39 -12.23
N TYR A 24 19.87 -2.26 -12.59
CA TYR A 24 19.34 -0.94 -12.27
C TYR A 24 17.91 -0.77 -12.80
N TYR A 25 17.71 -1.09 -14.09
CA TYR A 25 16.42 -1.00 -14.76
C TYR A 25 15.35 -1.88 -14.08
N ILE A 26 15.62 -3.18 -13.95
CA ILE A 26 14.68 -4.16 -13.35
C ILE A 26 14.38 -3.83 -11.88
N SER A 27 15.37 -3.30 -11.14
CA SER A 27 15.18 -2.94 -9.73
C SER A 27 14.23 -1.78 -9.50
N GLY A 28 14.11 -0.87 -10.47
CA GLY A 28 13.22 0.29 -10.40
C GLY A 28 11.83 0.05 -10.99
N GLU A 29 11.67 -0.95 -11.87
CA GLU A 29 10.38 -1.19 -12.52
C GLU A 29 9.30 -1.74 -11.59
N GLY A 30 8.06 -1.39 -11.88
CA GLY A 30 6.86 -1.97 -11.30
C GLY A 30 6.06 -0.99 -10.46
N GLU A 31 4.79 -1.27 -10.34
CA GLU A 31 3.80 -0.38 -9.75
C GLU A 31 2.72 -1.17 -9.00
N PHE A 32 2.18 -0.54 -7.97
CA PHE A 32 0.93 -0.92 -7.35
C PHE A 32 -0.23 -0.28 -8.11
N SER A 33 -1.29 -1.05 -8.32
CA SER A 33 -2.54 -0.60 -8.93
C SER A 33 -3.69 -0.91 -7.97
N LYS A 34 -4.56 0.08 -7.74
CA LYS A 34 -5.82 -0.08 -7.01
C LYS A 34 -6.90 -0.51 -7.99
N SER A 35 -7.75 -1.44 -7.58
CA SER A 35 -8.84 -1.96 -8.43
C SER A 35 -10.22 -1.97 -7.75
N SER A 36 -10.31 -1.65 -6.47
CA SER A 36 -11.58 -1.45 -5.78
C SER A 36 -11.83 0.03 -5.47
N TYR A 37 -13.11 0.35 -5.31
CA TYR A 37 -13.61 1.61 -4.79
C TYR A 37 -14.38 1.26 -3.52
N SER A 38 -13.93 1.76 -2.39
CA SER A 38 -14.54 1.51 -1.09
C SER A 38 -14.40 2.76 -0.27
N THR A 39 -15.54 3.29 0.15
CA THR A 39 -15.67 4.55 0.87
C THR A 39 -16.76 4.34 1.90
N ALA A 40 -16.50 4.75 3.14
CA ALA A 40 -17.48 4.65 4.21
C ALA A 40 -18.39 5.87 4.20
N ARG A 41 -19.71 5.69 4.28
CA ARG A 41 -20.65 6.81 4.37
C ARG A 41 -20.61 7.42 5.75
N LYS A 42 -20.58 8.74 5.85
CA LYS A 42 -20.51 9.46 7.13
C LYS A 42 -21.63 9.08 8.09
N GLU A 43 -22.84 8.88 7.59
CA GLU A 43 -23.99 8.44 8.39
C GLU A 43 -23.71 7.08 9.05
N LEU A 44 -23.16 6.14 8.28
CA LEU A 44 -22.87 4.79 8.78
C LEU A 44 -21.79 4.80 9.87
N ILE A 45 -20.72 5.57 9.68
CA ILE A 45 -19.65 5.66 10.70
C ILE A 45 -20.14 6.44 11.93
N SER A 46 -21.12 7.33 11.80
CA SER A 46 -21.70 8.02 12.96
C SER A 46 -22.60 7.13 13.81
N GLU A 47 -23.14 6.05 13.22
CA GLU A 47 -23.96 5.05 13.91
C GLU A 47 -23.12 3.87 14.44
N ILE A 48 -21.93 3.65 13.87
CA ILE A 48 -21.06 2.50 14.13
C ILE A 48 -19.66 2.99 14.52
N ASP A 49 -19.27 2.76 15.77
CA ASP A 49 -18.01 3.26 16.36
C ASP A 49 -16.76 2.89 15.54
N ASN A 50 -16.77 1.70 14.93
CA ASN A 50 -15.63 1.15 14.18
C ASN A 50 -16.06 0.54 12.86
N VAL A 51 -15.48 1.02 11.76
CA VAL A 51 -15.76 0.53 10.41
C VAL A 51 -14.47 0.06 9.73
N PHE A 52 -14.54 -1.10 9.09
CA PHE A 52 -13.45 -1.67 8.29
C PHE A 52 -13.69 -1.42 6.81
N ILE A 53 -12.70 -0.84 6.14
CA ILE A 53 -12.70 -0.55 4.69
C ILE A 53 -11.52 -1.29 4.07
N SER A 54 -11.69 -1.91 2.89
CA SER A 54 -10.56 -2.51 2.17
C SER A 54 -10.31 -1.93 0.79
N TYR A 55 -9.04 -1.83 0.41
CA TYR A 55 -8.61 -1.53 -0.94
C TYR A 55 -7.89 -2.73 -1.55
N ARG A 56 -8.39 -3.21 -2.68
CA ARG A 56 -7.76 -4.27 -3.48
C ARG A 56 -6.58 -3.71 -4.26
N ILE A 57 -5.38 -4.09 -3.84
CA ILE A 57 -4.10 -3.66 -4.42
C ILE A 57 -3.43 -4.80 -5.16
N LYS A 58 -2.94 -4.52 -6.36
CA LYS A 58 -2.17 -5.46 -7.19
C LYS A 58 -0.80 -4.88 -7.53
N TRP A 59 0.25 -5.65 -7.28
CA TRP A 59 1.58 -5.37 -7.78
C TRP A 59 1.74 -5.84 -9.23
N ARG A 60 2.28 -4.98 -10.09
CA ARG A 60 2.65 -5.28 -11.48
C ARG A 60 4.12 -4.96 -11.64
N GLY A 61 4.95 -6.00 -11.70
CA GLY A 61 6.39 -5.82 -11.89
C GLY A 61 7.17 -7.08 -11.59
N ILE A 62 8.47 -7.05 -11.90
CA ILE A 62 9.36 -8.18 -11.62
C ILE A 62 9.77 -8.17 -10.15
N GLY A 63 9.68 -9.35 -9.54
CA GLY A 63 10.02 -9.58 -8.13
C GLY A 63 8.88 -9.31 -7.16
N ASN A 64 9.17 -9.51 -5.88
CA ASN A 64 8.19 -9.44 -4.80
C ASN A 64 8.62 -8.37 -3.80
N PRO A 65 8.06 -7.16 -3.88
CA PRO A 65 8.42 -6.10 -2.95
C PRO A 65 7.98 -6.47 -1.52
N THR A 66 8.72 -5.94 -0.55
CA THR A 66 8.37 -6.03 0.87
C THR A 66 7.87 -4.68 1.34
N ILE A 67 6.62 -4.61 1.80
CA ILE A 67 6.02 -3.38 2.30
C ILE A 67 6.73 -2.97 3.60
N LYS A 68 7.06 -1.69 3.70
CA LYS A 68 7.70 -1.08 4.86
C LYS A 68 6.71 -0.24 5.66
N LYS A 69 5.88 0.52 4.95
CA LYS A 69 4.87 1.41 5.53
C LYS A 69 3.76 1.66 4.51
N ILE A 70 2.54 1.87 5.00
CA ILE A 70 1.43 2.45 4.26
C ILE A 70 1.01 3.69 5.03
N GLU A 71 0.83 4.79 4.31
CA GLU A 71 0.46 6.09 4.86
C GLU A 71 -0.74 6.62 4.08
N PHE A 72 -1.65 7.28 4.78
CA PHE A 72 -2.76 8.00 4.18
C PHE A 72 -2.48 9.49 4.23
N ILE A 73 -2.69 10.18 3.13
CA ILE A 73 -2.33 11.58 2.95
C ILE A 73 -3.58 12.36 2.62
N ARG A 74 -3.74 13.48 3.33
CA ARG A 74 -4.84 14.42 3.21
C ARG A 74 -4.70 15.31 1.97
N ARG A 75 -5.77 15.98 1.56
CA ARG A 75 -5.79 16.95 0.45
C ARG A 75 -4.81 18.10 0.63
N ASP A 76 -4.52 18.47 1.88
CA ASP A 76 -3.54 19.50 2.23
C ASP A 76 -2.08 18.98 2.22
N GLY A 77 -1.88 17.69 1.94
CA GLY A 77 -0.58 17.02 1.90
C GLY A 77 -0.10 16.48 3.25
N THR A 78 -0.86 16.66 4.33
CA THR A 78 -0.48 16.14 5.65
C THR A 78 -0.70 14.62 5.72
N ILE A 79 0.20 13.92 6.42
CA ILE A 79 0.06 12.49 6.66
C ILE A 79 -0.89 12.30 7.84
N LEU A 80 -1.86 11.41 7.68
CA LEU A 80 -2.75 11.00 8.75
C LEU A 80 -1.96 10.04 9.66
N GLU A 81 -1.75 10.47 10.90
CA GLU A 81 -1.11 9.67 11.94
C GLU A 81 -2.17 8.99 12.82
N ASP A 82 -1.83 7.83 13.40
CA ASP A 82 -2.69 6.97 14.25
C ASP A 82 -3.26 7.67 15.51
N ASP A 83 -2.96 8.94 15.75
CA ASP A 83 -3.43 9.71 16.92
C ASP A 83 -3.94 11.11 16.53
N SER A 84 -4.57 11.21 15.37
CA SER A 84 -5.23 12.45 14.99
C SER A 84 -6.52 12.63 15.80
N ASN A 85 -6.71 13.81 16.42
CA ASN A 85 -7.89 14.15 17.26
C ASN A 85 -9.27 14.02 16.57
N ARG A 86 -9.35 13.52 15.32
CA ARG A 86 -10.56 13.46 14.51
C ARG A 86 -10.86 12.06 13.97
N ILE A 87 -9.84 11.32 13.54
CA ILE A 87 -9.95 9.98 12.95
C ILE A 87 -8.72 9.18 13.38
N ASP A 88 -8.92 8.03 14.03
CA ASP A 88 -7.89 6.99 14.18
C ASP A 88 -8.03 6.00 13.01
N ILE A 89 -6.92 5.74 12.31
CA ILE A 89 -6.87 4.80 11.19
C ILE A 89 -5.80 3.75 11.48
N LYS A 90 -6.23 2.52 11.77
CA LYS A 90 -5.30 1.39 11.89
C LYS A 90 -5.24 0.62 10.58
N THR A 91 -4.02 0.43 10.08
CA THR A 91 -3.81 -0.20 8.77
C THR A 91 -3.30 -1.63 8.92
N PHE A 92 -3.95 -2.57 8.23
CA PHE A 92 -3.56 -3.97 8.16
C PHE A 92 -3.51 -4.45 6.72
N ILE A 93 -2.97 -5.65 6.51
CA ILE A 93 -3.03 -6.35 5.24
C ILE A 93 -3.86 -7.61 5.41
N ALA A 94 -4.86 -7.80 4.56
CA ALA A 94 -5.56 -9.07 4.40
C ALA A 94 -5.07 -9.73 3.10
N PRO A 95 -4.33 -10.86 3.15
CA PRO A 95 -3.77 -11.45 1.93
C PRO A 95 -4.80 -12.09 1.00
N LYS A 96 -5.96 -12.49 1.52
CA LYS A 96 -6.98 -13.29 0.78
C LYS A 96 -8.41 -12.81 0.97
N THR A 97 -8.67 -11.96 1.95
CA THR A 97 -10.02 -11.54 2.32
C THR A 97 -10.28 -10.14 1.79
N GLU A 98 -11.22 -10.03 0.86
CA GLU A 98 -11.78 -8.74 0.48
C GLU A 98 -12.94 -8.43 1.41
N ILE A 99 -12.87 -7.26 2.06
CA ILE A 99 -13.94 -6.75 2.89
C ILE A 99 -14.37 -5.44 2.24
N GLY A 100 -15.61 -5.30 1.81
CA GLY A 100 -16.08 -4.03 1.26
C GLY A 100 -16.10 -2.97 2.37
N LEU A 101 -17.16 -3.05 3.16
CA LEU A 101 -17.44 -2.20 4.30
C LEU A 101 -18.11 -3.09 5.35
N LEU A 102 -17.48 -3.29 6.50
CA LEU A 102 -18.06 -4.08 7.59
C LEU A 102 -17.87 -3.35 8.92
N ASP A 103 -18.84 -3.47 9.80
CA ASP A 103 -18.69 -3.10 11.21
C ASP A 103 -17.77 -4.09 11.95
N GLU A 104 -17.32 -3.69 13.14
CA GLU A 104 -16.42 -4.51 13.95
C GLU A 104 -17.07 -5.81 14.44
N GLU A 105 -18.37 -5.82 14.74
CA GLU A 105 -19.08 -7.03 15.20
C GLU A 105 -19.06 -8.11 14.11
N SER A 106 -19.38 -7.74 12.86
CA SER A 106 -19.32 -8.61 11.70
C SER A 106 -17.93 -9.17 11.43
N VAL A 107 -16.88 -8.35 11.62
CA VAL A 107 -15.48 -8.79 11.45
C VAL A 107 -15.07 -9.80 12.51
N LEU A 108 -15.57 -9.65 13.74
CA LEU A 108 -15.29 -10.56 14.85
C LEU A 108 -16.09 -11.86 14.74
N ASP A 109 -17.39 -11.77 14.39
CA ASP A 109 -18.28 -12.93 14.24
C ASP A 109 -17.84 -13.87 13.12
N GLU A 110 -17.29 -13.32 12.03
CA GLU A 110 -16.76 -14.08 10.90
C GLU A 110 -15.28 -14.49 11.08
N GLU A 111 -14.65 -14.18 12.22
CA GLU A 111 -13.23 -14.46 12.51
C GLU A 111 -12.28 -13.92 11.41
N LEU A 112 -12.65 -12.80 10.77
CA LEU A 112 -11.88 -12.24 9.65
C LEU A 112 -10.58 -11.58 10.12
N ASN A 113 -10.56 -11.10 11.36
CA ASN A 113 -9.42 -10.48 12.03
C ASN A 113 -8.19 -11.42 12.13
N ASP A 114 -8.40 -12.72 12.22
CA ASP A 114 -7.32 -13.72 12.27
C ASP A 114 -6.47 -13.75 10.99
N ASN A 115 -7.01 -13.23 9.89
CA ASN A 115 -6.31 -13.13 8.61
C ASN A 115 -5.58 -11.80 8.43
N PHE A 116 -5.66 -10.87 9.37
CA PHE A 116 -5.00 -9.57 9.30
C PHE A 116 -3.54 -9.69 9.73
N VAL A 117 -2.65 -9.22 8.86
CA VAL A 117 -1.22 -9.21 9.11
C VAL A 117 -0.70 -7.78 9.16
N ALA A 118 0.38 -7.58 9.92
CA ALA A 118 1.04 -6.29 10.01
C ALA A 118 1.56 -5.82 8.64
N VAL A 119 1.44 -4.52 8.38
CA VAL A 119 1.91 -3.88 7.14
C VAL A 119 3.42 -4.04 6.96
N LYS A 120 4.19 -3.77 8.03
CA LYS A 120 5.66 -3.77 7.99
C LYS A 120 6.19 -5.20 7.84
N GLY A 121 6.92 -5.44 6.77
CA GLY A 121 7.54 -6.74 6.48
C GLY A 121 6.69 -7.66 5.61
N TYR A 122 5.47 -7.24 5.22
CA TYR A 122 4.64 -8.03 4.33
C TYR A 122 5.29 -8.17 2.95
N LYS A 123 5.48 -9.42 2.50
CA LYS A 123 6.05 -9.73 1.19
C LYS A 123 4.94 -9.94 0.17
N VAL A 124 4.83 -9.02 -0.79
CA VAL A 124 3.79 -9.02 -1.80
C VAL A 124 4.01 -10.18 -2.77
N ARG A 125 3.02 -11.07 -2.89
CA ARG A 125 3.05 -12.21 -3.82
C ARG A 125 2.20 -11.99 -5.07
N ASP A 126 1.02 -11.41 -4.88
CA ASP A 126 0.06 -11.10 -5.95
C ASP A 126 -0.86 -9.96 -5.45
N ILE A 127 -2.16 -10.07 -5.66
CA ILE A 127 -3.20 -9.23 -5.07
C ILE A 127 -3.20 -9.37 -3.55
N PHE A 128 -3.42 -8.25 -2.86
CA PHE A 128 -3.67 -8.20 -1.42
C PHE A 128 -4.64 -7.04 -1.13
N PHE A 129 -5.20 -7.05 0.07
CA PHE A 129 -6.14 -6.03 0.50
C PHE A 129 -5.50 -5.18 1.60
N VAL A 130 -5.51 -3.87 1.41
CA VAL A 130 -5.14 -2.92 2.46
C VAL A 130 -6.40 -2.64 3.26
N MET A 131 -6.40 -3.06 4.52
CA MET A 131 -7.51 -2.89 5.44
C MET A 131 -7.28 -1.64 6.28
N LEU A 132 -8.30 -0.81 6.41
CA LEU A 132 -8.35 0.34 7.31
C LEU A 132 -9.43 0.06 8.34
N LYS A 133 -9.07 0.06 9.62
CA LYS A 133 -10.03 0.24 10.71
C LYS A 133 -10.13 1.74 10.97
N VAL A 134 -11.31 2.31 10.75
CA VAL A 134 -11.60 3.73 10.93
C VAL A 134 -12.46 3.89 12.18
N GLU A 135 -11.97 4.68 13.13
CA GLU A 135 -12.66 5.04 14.36
C GLU A 135 -12.89 6.56 14.38
N LEU A 136 -14.15 6.98 14.49
CA LEU A 136 -14.51 8.41 14.58
C LEU A 136 -14.39 8.88 16.03
N THR A 137 -13.35 9.65 16.32
CA THR A 137 -13.18 10.28 17.63
C THR A 137 -13.95 11.59 17.76
N ASN A 138 -14.38 12.20 16.64
CA ASN A 138 -15.21 13.41 16.63
C ASN A 138 -16.20 13.41 15.45
N ALA A 139 -17.47 13.78 15.71
CA ALA A 139 -18.59 13.77 14.75
C ALA A 139 -18.44 14.72 13.53
N ILE A 140 -17.36 15.49 13.45
CA ILE A 140 -17.07 16.46 12.38
C ILE A 140 -15.71 16.12 11.75
N ALA A 141 -15.56 14.87 11.30
CA ALA A 141 -14.42 14.49 10.51
C ALA A 141 -14.73 14.76 9.02
N ASP A 142 -14.10 15.79 8.45
CA ASP A 142 -14.16 16.02 7.02
C ASP A 142 -13.37 14.93 6.29
N ASN A 143 -13.92 14.39 5.20
CA ASN A 143 -13.18 13.50 4.32
C ASN A 143 -12.07 14.26 3.57
N ASP A 144 -10.90 14.30 4.19
CA ASP A 144 -9.73 14.93 3.61
C ASP A 144 -8.70 13.93 3.07
N VAL A 145 -8.83 12.62 3.34
CA VAL A 145 -7.88 11.62 2.83
C VAL A 145 -8.07 11.42 1.33
N GLN A 146 -7.03 11.68 0.53
CA GLN A 146 -7.08 11.58 -0.93
C GLN A 146 -6.05 10.61 -1.51
N THR A 147 -4.98 10.30 -0.79
CA THR A 147 -3.87 9.52 -1.35
C THR A 147 -3.41 8.46 -0.37
N MET A 148 -3.20 7.25 -0.86
CA MET A 148 -2.49 6.19 -0.13
C MET A 148 -1.06 6.10 -0.66
N ARG A 149 -0.07 6.28 0.21
CA ARG A 149 1.36 6.11 -0.10
C ARG A 149 1.84 4.76 0.42
N ILE A 150 2.31 3.90 -0.49
CA ILE A 150 2.93 2.62 -0.15
C ILE A 150 4.45 2.79 -0.24
N THR A 151 5.14 2.66 0.88
CA THR A 151 6.61 2.59 0.93
C THR A 151 7.03 1.13 1.01
N TYR A 152 7.92 0.71 0.10
CA TYR A 152 8.29 -0.69 -0.07
C TYR A 152 9.77 -0.84 -0.41
N SER A 153 10.31 -2.04 -0.19
CA SER A 153 11.67 -2.42 -0.58
C SER A 153 11.67 -3.53 -1.61
N LYS A 154 12.44 -3.36 -2.68
CA LYS A 154 12.64 -4.34 -3.74
C LYS A 154 14.12 -4.42 -4.10
N TYR A 155 14.71 -5.62 -4.08
CA TYR A 155 16.13 -5.85 -4.33
C TYR A 155 17.06 -4.89 -3.54
N GLY A 156 16.74 -4.64 -2.28
CA GLY A 156 17.52 -3.76 -1.39
C GLY A 156 17.33 -2.25 -1.61
N ARG A 157 16.55 -1.83 -2.61
CA ARG A 157 16.17 -0.43 -2.82
C ARG A 157 14.84 -0.12 -2.16
N THR A 158 14.71 1.04 -1.55
CA THR A 158 13.45 1.55 -1.01
C THR A 158 12.83 2.50 -2.00
N ASN A 159 11.55 2.31 -2.31
CA ASN A 159 10.76 3.15 -3.17
C ASN A 159 9.45 3.51 -2.46
N SER A 160 8.80 4.58 -2.91
CA SER A 160 7.47 4.96 -2.48
C SER A 160 6.60 5.23 -3.70
N GLN A 161 5.35 4.83 -3.62
CA GLN A 161 4.36 5.10 -4.65
C GLN A 161 3.10 5.67 -4.01
N GLU A 162 2.56 6.71 -4.63
CA GLU A 162 1.29 7.31 -4.27
C GLU A 162 0.18 6.78 -5.18
N ILE A 163 -0.94 6.43 -4.56
CA ILE A 163 -2.12 5.87 -5.21
C ILE A 163 -3.31 6.75 -4.84
N PRO A 164 -3.98 7.39 -5.82
CA PRO A 164 -5.14 8.22 -5.53
C PRO A 164 -6.33 7.39 -5.04
N LEU A 165 -6.99 7.90 -4.01
CA LEU A 165 -8.26 7.45 -3.45
C LEU A 165 -9.32 8.47 -3.90
N GLU A 166 -9.76 8.37 -5.15
CA GLU A 166 -10.60 9.37 -5.85
C GLU A 166 -11.75 9.94 -5.00
N GLU A 167 -12.52 9.08 -4.34
CA GLU A 167 -13.67 9.44 -3.48
C GLU A 167 -13.27 9.69 -2.00
N GLY A 168 -12.00 9.48 -1.67
CA GLY A 168 -11.48 9.45 -0.32
C GLY A 168 -11.97 8.27 0.51
N VAL A 169 -11.70 8.32 1.81
CA VAL A 169 -12.03 7.24 2.75
C VAL A 169 -13.45 7.38 3.30
N ILE A 170 -13.97 8.61 3.43
CA ILE A 170 -15.30 8.92 3.97
C ILE A 170 -16.16 9.66 2.92
N SER A 171 -17.40 9.28 2.62
CA SER A 171 -18.28 10.02 1.70
C SER A 171 -19.26 10.90 2.48
N GLU A 172 -19.52 12.11 1.99
CA GLU A 172 -20.62 12.99 2.46
C GLU A 172 -21.98 12.64 1.82
N ASN A 173 -22.00 11.69 0.86
CA ASN A 173 -23.20 11.17 0.17
C ASN A 173 -23.47 9.71 0.53
#